data_AF-A0A383BRJ1-F1
#
_entry.id   AF-A0A383BRJ1-F1
#
_cell.length_a   1.000
_cell.length_b   1.000
_cell.length_c   1.000
_cell.angle_alpha   90.00
_cell.angle_beta   90.00
_cell.angle_gamma   90.00
#
_symmetry.space_group_name_H-M   'P 1'
#
loop_
_entity.id
_entity.type
_entity.pdbx_description
1 polymer ?
#
loop_
_entity_poly.entity_id
_entity_poly.type
_entity_poly.pdbx_seq_one_letter_code
_entity_poly.pdbx_strand_id
1 'polypeptide(L)' 'MNKDRFKDTPRGVIEDIENDVEWLPKDSYGDLGKWVNFQEGMNYLRLM' A
#
# COMPACT_ATOMS: atom_id res chain seq x y z
N MET A 1 11.67 -6.96 -13.76
CA MET A 1 10.93 -6.82 -12.50
C MET A 1 11.17 -8.10 -11.71
N ASN A 2 11.94 -8.02 -10.62
CA ASN A 2 12.37 -9.20 -9.86
C ASN A 2 11.14 -9.73 -9.10
N LYS A 3 10.60 -10.87 -9.55
CA LYS A 3 9.30 -11.40 -9.06
C LYS A 3 9.33 -11.83 -7.60
N ASP A 4 10.51 -11.99 -7.02
CA ASP A 4 10.71 -12.45 -5.64
C ASP A 4 10.82 -11.32 -4.61
N ARG A 5 10.76 -10.05 -5.04
CA ARG A 5 10.90 -8.90 -4.13
C ARG A 5 9.65 -8.65 -3.30
N PHE A 6 8.48 -8.72 -3.94
CA PHE A 6 7.19 -8.45 -3.31
C PHE A 6 6.50 -9.77 -3.00
N LYS A 7 6.24 -10.03 -1.71
CA LYS A 7 5.53 -11.23 -1.27
C LYS A 7 4.21 -10.87 -0.62
N ASP A 8 3.14 -11.46 -1.13
CA ASP A 8 1.86 -11.44 -0.45
C ASP A 8 1.93 -12.28 0.83
N THR A 9 1.61 -11.65 1.95
CA THR A 9 1.52 -12.34 3.25
C THR A 9 0.08 -12.75 3.55
N PRO A 10 -0.15 -13.81 4.34
CA PRO A 10 -1.49 -14.19 4.80
C PRO A 10 -2.19 -13.12 5.65
N ARG A 11 -1.45 -12.09 6.10
CA ARG A 11 -1.97 -10.94 6.86
C ARG A 11 -2.69 -9.94 5.96
N GLY A 12 -2.60 -10.10 4.63
CA GLY A 12 -3.18 -9.16 3.67
C GLY A 12 -2.31 -7.92 3.45
N VAL A 13 -0.99 -8.04 3.63
CA VAL A 13 0.01 -7.03 3.26
C VAL A 13 1.02 -7.61 2.28
N ILE A 14 1.59 -6.76 1.43
CA ILE A 14 2.68 -7.07 0.51
C ILE A 14 3.99 -6.67 1.19
N GLU A 15 4.82 -7.64 1.54
CA GLU A 15 6.17 -7.41 2.06
C GLU A 15 7.14 -7.15 0.90
N ASP A 16 7.86 -6.03 0.96
CA ASP A 16 9.02 -5.74 0.13
C ASP A 16 10.29 -6.20 0.86
N ILE A 17 10.82 -7.37 0.46
CA ILE A 17 11.98 -8.00 1.10
C ILE A 17 13.26 -7.16 0.95
N GLU A 18 13.36 -6.35 -0.10
CA GLU A 18 14.57 -5.58 -0.38
C GLU A 18 14.68 -4.35 0.52
N ASN A 19 13.54 -3.72 0.83
CA ASN A 19 13.49 -2.49 1.61
C ASN A 19 13.00 -2.72 3.05
N ASP A 20 12.58 -3.93 3.40
CA ASP A 20 11.99 -4.28 4.70
C ASP A 20 10.78 -3.39 5.01
N VAL A 21 9.95 -3.14 3.98
CA VAL A 21 8.74 -2.31 4.07
C VAL A 21 7.52 -3.15 3.75
N GLU A 22 6.46 -2.97 4.53
CA GLU A 22 5.16 -3.56 4.28
C GLU A 22 4.25 -2.56 3.54
N TRP A 23 3.57 -3.03 2.50
CA TRP A 23 2.60 -2.25 1.73
C TRP A 23 1.22 -2.87 1.88
N LEU A 24 0.19 -2.05 2.00
CA LEU A 24 -1.16 -2.56 1.85
C LEU A 24 -1.40 -2.89 0.36
N PRO A 25 -2.03 -4.04 0.04
CA PRO A 25 -2.41 -4.39 -1.33
C PRO A 25 -3.47 -3.43 -1.90
N LYS A 26 -4.13 -2.67 -1.01
CA LYS A 26 -4.97 -1.53 -1.35
C LYS A 26 -4.22 -0.25 -1.02
N ASP A 27 -3.96 0.55 -2.03
CA ASP A 27 -3.50 1.91 -1.88
C ASP A 27 -4.72 2.87 -1.83
N SER A 28 -4.46 4.12 -1.40
CA SER A 28 -5.50 5.15 -1.38
C SER A 28 -6.14 5.39 -2.74
N TYR A 29 -5.43 5.10 -3.84
CA TYR A 29 -5.99 5.17 -5.19
C TYR A 29 -7.02 4.08 -5.44
N GLY A 30 -6.73 2.84 -5.04
CA GLY A 30 -7.64 1.70 -5.15
C GLY A 30 -8.93 1.89 -4.36
N ASP A 31 -8.87 2.53 -3.19
CA ASP A 31 -10.06 2.79 -2.38
C ASP A 31 -10.81 4.08 -2.77
N LEU A 32 -10.10 5.14 -3.16
CA LEU A 32 -10.73 6.43 -3.47
C LEU A 32 -11.05 6.60 -4.97
N GLY A 33 -10.56 5.71 -5.82
CA GLY A 33 -10.78 5.72 -7.27
C GLY A 33 -10.19 6.93 -7.98
N LYS A 34 -9.29 7.67 -7.33
CA LYS A 34 -8.70 8.91 -7.85
C LYS A 34 -7.31 9.13 -7.25
N TRP A 35 -6.48 9.87 -8.00
CA TRP A 35 -5.26 10.43 -7.44
C TRP A 35 -5.64 11.46 -6.39
N VAL A 36 -5.18 11.21 -5.17
CA VAL A 36 -5.43 12.10 -4.04
C VAL A 36 -4.26 13.03 -3.82
N ASN A 37 -4.57 14.26 -3.42
CA ASN A 37 -3.53 15.16 -2.93
C ASN A 37 -3.06 14.72 -1.54
N PHE A 38 -1.95 15.29 -1.08
CA PHE A 38 -1.35 14.95 0.22
C PHE A 38 -2.35 15.03 1.38
N GLN A 39 -3.24 16.03 1.38
CA GLN A 39 -4.20 16.23 2.47
C GLN A 39 -5.33 15.19 2.44
N GLU A 40 -5.82 14.84 1.25
CA GLU A 40 -6.77 13.74 1.07
C GLU A 40 -6.15 12.39 1.48
N GLY A 41 -4.88 12.16 1.16
CA GLY A 41 -4.12 10.98 1.62
C GLY A 41 -3.97 10.94 3.14
N MET A 42 -3.64 12.07 3.77
CA MET A 42 -3.56 12.18 5.24
C MET A 42 -4.91 11.95 5.91
N ASN A 43 -6.02 12.36 5.29
CA ASN A 43 -7.36 12.09 5.81
C ASN A 43 -7.72 10.60 5.69
N TYR A 44 -7.36 9.97 4.58
CA TYR A 44 -7.54 8.52 4.40
C TYR A 44 -6.75 7.71 5.44
N LEU A 45 -5.50 8.07 5.70
CA LEU A 45 -4.67 7.46 6.75
C LEU A 45 -5.24 7.61 8.17
N ARG A 46 -6.13 8.59 8.41
CA ARG A 46 -6.80 8.78 9.71
C ARG A 46 -8.12 8.00 9.83
N LEU A 47 -8.68 7.56 8.70
CA LEU A 47 -9.95 6.83 8.63
C LEU A 47 -9.76 5.31 8.63
N MET A 48 -8.58 4.83 8.22
CA MET A 48 -8.09 3.48 8.49
C MET A 48 -7.47 3.39 9.88
#